data_AF-A0A962N5A9-F1
#
_entry.id   AF-A0A962N5A9-F1
#
_cell.length_a   1.000
_cell.length_b   1.000
_cell.length_c   1.000
_cell.angle_alpha   90.00
_cell.angle_beta   90.00
_cell.angle_gamma   90.00
#
_symmetry.space_group_name_H-M   'P 1'
#
loop_
_entity.id
_entity.type
_entity.pdbx_description
1 polymer ?
#
loop_
_entity_poly.entity_id
_entity_poly.type
_entity_poly.pdbx_seq_one_letter_code
_entity_poly.pdbx_strand_id
1 'polypeptide(L)'
;MFVAAVLLSVGGAAQADRALYRETRTLRAEAPGLLVSHRHDWSGIWTPDGKMWLHFTPDTPFGVAETVSVLEFSSKPDQPARRVSSPPLTHLSISADGRYVIGLSSIKVGNVAQLAVWSSSAELLAWRTITSRLYCLDQAEMERLRAHSPDDFSTLLRWRDQSGVPVGWREGDRIYLQRSPFWPSLTDSLRTRLSEHACPNPASAAISESVTNWVNWYADDDPQPSVLERDGQPIALRLRDRSGEMIEIDLFPQWLTAADLQ
;
A
#
# COMPACT_ATOMS: atom_id res chain seq x y z
N MET A 1 14.24 -54.63 -15.32
CA MET A 1 14.49 -53.34 -16.00
C MET A 1 13.20 -52.55 -15.98
N PHE A 2 13.04 -51.62 -15.04
CA PHE A 2 11.83 -50.79 -14.91
C PHE A 2 12.25 -49.33 -15.00
N VAL A 3 11.81 -48.67 -16.07
CA VAL A 3 11.73 -47.22 -16.19
C VAL A 3 10.24 -46.91 -16.07
N ALA A 4 9.86 -46.12 -15.06
CA ALA A 4 8.54 -45.53 -15.00
C ALA A 4 8.69 -44.04 -14.67
N ALA A 5 8.12 -43.25 -15.58
CA ALA A 5 8.22 -41.81 -15.68
C ALA A 5 7.55 -41.09 -14.51
N VAL A 6 8.22 -40.05 -14.00
CA VAL A 6 7.60 -39.00 -13.20
C VAL A 6 7.25 -37.87 -14.16
N LEU A 7 5.96 -37.70 -14.43
CA LEU A 7 5.42 -36.61 -15.24
C LEU A 7 4.22 -36.01 -14.49
N LEU A 8 4.16 -34.68 -14.57
CA LEU A 8 3.01 -33.80 -14.34
C LEU A 8 2.74 -33.34 -12.91
N SER A 9 3.26 -32.16 -12.58
CA SER A 9 2.57 -31.18 -11.73
C SER A 9 3.17 -29.78 -11.89
N VAL A 10 2.93 -29.11 -13.03
CA VAL A 10 3.38 -27.70 -13.23
C VAL A 10 2.23 -26.72 -13.50
N GLY A 11 0.96 -27.17 -13.51
CA GLY A 11 -0.19 -26.32 -13.84
C GLY A 11 -1.04 -25.80 -12.67
N GLY A 12 -0.84 -26.26 -11.43
CA GLY A 12 -1.77 -26.03 -10.32
C GLY A 12 -1.50 -24.79 -9.44
N ALA A 13 -0.28 -24.25 -9.44
CA ALA A 13 0.11 -23.21 -8.48
C ALA A 13 -0.62 -21.88 -8.71
N ALA A 14 -0.78 -21.45 -9.96
CA ALA A 14 -1.36 -20.14 -10.28
C ALA A 14 -2.89 -20.05 -10.04
N GLN A 15 -3.61 -21.18 -10.00
CA GLN A 15 -5.06 -21.20 -9.72
C GLN A 15 -5.36 -21.16 -8.21
N ALA A 16 -4.52 -21.78 -7.38
CA ALA A 16 -4.69 -21.79 -5.92
C ALA A 16 -4.52 -20.37 -5.34
N ASP A 17 -3.57 -19.60 -5.87
CA ASP A 17 -3.36 -18.22 -5.45
C ASP A 17 -4.62 -17.38 -5.67
N ARG A 18 -5.27 -17.48 -6.83
CA ARG A 18 -6.47 -16.71 -7.17
C ARG A 18 -7.65 -16.91 -6.22
N ALA A 19 -7.76 -18.08 -5.59
CA ALA A 19 -8.88 -18.40 -4.69
C ALA A 19 -8.82 -17.58 -3.39
N LEU A 20 -7.62 -17.35 -2.84
CA LEU A 20 -7.43 -16.55 -1.62
C LEU A 20 -7.70 -15.04 -1.83
N TYR A 21 -7.81 -14.56 -3.07
CA TYR A 21 -8.12 -13.16 -3.38
C TYR A 21 -9.60 -12.87 -3.56
N ARG A 22 -10.46 -13.89 -3.55
CA ARG A 22 -11.91 -13.73 -3.73
C ARG A 22 -12.65 -13.57 -2.41
N GLU A 23 -11.93 -13.49 -1.30
CA GLU A 23 -12.56 -13.29 -0.02
C GLU A 23 -13.16 -11.88 0.03
N THR A 24 -14.49 -11.84 0.11
CA THR A 24 -15.18 -10.64 0.55
C THR A 24 -14.93 -10.49 2.04
N ARG A 25 -14.36 -9.36 2.46
CA ARG A 25 -14.12 -9.08 3.87
C ARG A 25 -14.95 -7.88 4.30
N THR A 26 -15.56 -8.02 5.47
CA THR A 26 -16.23 -6.93 6.18
C THR A 26 -15.50 -6.69 7.49
N LEU A 27 -15.11 -5.45 7.76
CA LEU A 27 -14.54 -5.02 9.04
C LEU A 27 -15.44 -3.98 9.67
N ARG A 28 -15.34 -3.83 10.98
CA ARG A 28 -16.10 -2.83 11.74
C ARG A 28 -15.23 -2.31 12.88
N ALA A 29 -15.25 -1.00 13.07
CA ALA A 29 -14.67 -0.33 14.23
C ALA A 29 -15.68 0.67 14.79
N GLU A 30 -15.72 0.80 16.11
CA GLU A 30 -16.72 1.62 16.80
C GLU A 30 -16.07 2.44 17.93
N ALA A 31 -16.46 3.70 18.03
CA ALA A 31 -16.10 4.65 19.06
C ALA A 31 -17.34 5.51 19.43
N PRO A 32 -17.33 6.26 20.55
CA PRO A 32 -18.46 7.10 20.91
C PRO A 32 -18.88 8.06 19.79
N GLY A 33 -20.07 7.84 19.22
CA GLY A 33 -20.62 8.67 18.15
C GLY A 33 -20.02 8.44 16.75
N LEU A 34 -19.22 7.37 16.57
CA LEU A 34 -18.65 7.01 15.27
C LEU A 34 -18.63 5.49 15.09
N LEU A 35 -19.34 5.03 14.07
CA LEU A 35 -19.29 3.68 13.54
C LEU A 35 -18.65 3.73 12.16
N VAL A 36 -17.62 2.92 11.94
CA VAL A 36 -17.00 2.74 10.63
C VAL A 36 -17.08 1.29 10.23
N SER A 37 -17.66 1.02 9.06
CA SER A 37 -17.60 -0.29 8.42
C SER A 37 -16.78 -0.23 7.16
N HIS A 38 -15.99 -1.28 6.93
CA HIS A 38 -15.28 -1.54 5.70
C HIS A 38 -15.91 -2.73 5.01
N ARG A 39 -16.04 -2.68 3.70
CA ARG A 39 -16.29 -3.86 2.89
C ARG A 39 -15.40 -3.82 1.67
N HIS A 40 -14.78 -4.95 1.34
CA HIS A 40 -14.19 -5.14 0.03
C HIS A 40 -14.53 -6.50 -0.57
N ASP A 41 -14.63 -6.54 -1.89
CA ASP A 41 -14.66 -7.73 -2.74
C ASP A 41 -13.56 -7.61 -3.78
N TRP A 42 -12.39 -8.16 -3.46
CA TRP A 42 -11.20 -8.04 -4.30
C TRP A 42 -11.27 -8.92 -5.55
N SER A 43 -12.32 -9.73 -5.73
CA SER A 43 -12.55 -10.40 -7.01
C SER A 43 -12.90 -9.40 -8.13
N GLY A 44 -13.48 -8.25 -7.76
CA GLY A 44 -13.96 -7.21 -8.67
C GLY A 44 -12.87 -6.38 -9.35
N ILE A 45 -11.60 -6.50 -8.93
CA ILE A 45 -10.49 -5.79 -9.61
C ILE A 45 -10.03 -6.49 -10.89
N TRP A 46 -10.55 -7.68 -11.20
CA TRP A 46 -10.13 -8.45 -12.37
C TRP A 46 -11.20 -8.41 -13.47
N THR A 47 -10.78 -8.10 -14.68
CA THR A 47 -11.61 -8.24 -15.89
C THR A 47 -11.77 -9.72 -16.28
N PRO A 48 -12.75 -10.06 -17.14
CA PRO A 48 -12.92 -11.44 -17.64
C PRO A 48 -11.68 -12.01 -18.35
N ASP A 49 -10.85 -11.17 -18.98
CA ASP A 49 -9.57 -11.57 -19.60
C ASP A 49 -8.40 -11.62 -18.61
N GLY A 50 -8.67 -11.45 -17.31
CA GLY A 50 -7.69 -11.58 -16.23
C GLY A 50 -6.74 -10.40 -16.06
N LYS A 51 -7.06 -9.24 -16.66
CA LYS A 51 -6.34 -7.99 -16.43
C LYS A 51 -6.87 -7.31 -15.18
N MET A 52 -6.00 -6.54 -14.54
CA MET A 52 -6.41 -5.74 -13.40
C MET A 52 -7.02 -4.42 -13.88
N TRP A 53 -8.18 -4.07 -13.34
CA TRP A 53 -8.86 -2.83 -13.61
C TRP A 53 -8.62 -1.85 -12.47
N LEU A 54 -7.55 -1.06 -12.60
CA LEU A 54 -7.26 0.06 -11.72
C LEU A 54 -7.46 1.37 -12.48
N HIS A 55 -8.20 2.30 -11.87
CA HIS A 55 -8.44 3.64 -12.40
C HIS A 55 -8.20 4.69 -11.32
N PHE A 56 -7.04 5.35 -11.40
CA PHE A 56 -6.64 6.38 -10.46
C PHE A 56 -7.22 7.73 -10.86
N THR A 57 -7.90 8.36 -9.92
CA THR A 57 -8.38 9.74 -9.99
C THR A 57 -8.28 10.36 -8.60
N PRO A 58 -8.40 11.69 -8.44
CA PRO A 58 -8.50 12.30 -7.13
C PRO A 58 -9.62 11.69 -6.26
N ASP A 59 -10.72 11.23 -6.86
CA ASP A 59 -11.85 10.60 -6.17
C ASP A 59 -11.64 9.09 -5.91
N THR A 60 -10.69 8.48 -6.60
CA THR A 60 -10.32 7.05 -6.48
C THR A 60 -8.81 6.90 -6.25
N PRO A 61 -8.27 7.42 -5.13
CA PRO A 61 -6.82 7.44 -4.88
C PRO A 61 -6.19 6.03 -4.79
N PHE A 62 -7.01 5.02 -4.52
CA PHE A 62 -6.59 3.61 -4.45
C PHE A 62 -6.75 2.85 -5.77
N GLY A 63 -7.17 3.54 -6.84
CA GLY A 63 -7.38 2.93 -8.15
C GLY A 63 -8.62 2.03 -8.24
N VAL A 64 -9.41 1.90 -7.18
CA VAL A 64 -10.59 1.01 -7.13
C VAL A 64 -11.87 1.79 -6.86
N ALA A 65 -12.95 1.36 -7.51
CA ALA A 65 -14.27 1.92 -7.31
C ALA A 65 -14.86 1.52 -5.94
N GLU A 66 -15.78 2.32 -5.41
CA GLU A 66 -16.50 2.02 -4.16
C GLU A 66 -17.31 0.71 -4.22
N THR A 67 -17.61 0.20 -5.41
CA THR A 67 -18.25 -1.12 -5.58
C THR A 67 -17.32 -2.28 -5.26
N VAL A 68 -16.00 -2.05 -5.32
CA VAL A 68 -14.96 -3.03 -5.02
C VAL A 68 -14.52 -2.92 -3.57
N SER A 69 -14.26 -1.70 -3.07
CA SER A 69 -13.74 -1.49 -1.72
C SER A 69 -14.17 -0.13 -1.19
N VAL A 70 -14.86 -0.12 -0.04
CA VAL A 70 -15.53 1.06 0.51
C VAL A 70 -15.48 1.10 2.03
N LEU A 71 -15.26 2.31 2.56
CA LEU A 71 -15.53 2.64 3.96
C LEU A 71 -16.82 3.43 4.07
N GLU A 72 -17.61 3.11 5.08
CA GLU A 72 -18.87 3.76 5.40
C GLU A 72 -18.80 4.32 6.83
N PHE A 73 -18.92 5.64 6.94
CA PHE A 73 -18.83 6.39 8.19
C PHE A 73 -20.24 6.78 8.63
N SER A 74 -20.66 6.31 9.80
CA SER A 74 -21.98 6.59 10.36
C SER A 74 -21.85 7.15 11.77
N SER A 75 -22.52 8.26 12.05
CA SER A 75 -22.60 8.83 13.40
C SER A 75 -23.75 8.22 14.21
N LYS A 76 -24.78 7.70 13.52
CA LYS A 76 -26.02 7.12 14.08
C LYS A 76 -26.63 6.12 13.08
N PRO A 77 -27.28 5.04 13.55
CA PRO A 77 -27.90 4.03 12.67
C PRO A 77 -28.85 4.59 11.60
N ASP A 78 -29.54 5.70 11.90
CA ASP A 78 -30.57 6.27 11.03
C ASP A 78 -30.08 7.42 10.13
N GLN A 79 -28.79 7.79 10.21
CA GLN A 79 -28.22 8.80 9.31
C GLN A 79 -27.56 8.14 8.09
N PRO A 80 -27.68 8.75 6.90
CA PRO A 80 -26.97 8.24 5.72
C PRO A 80 -25.47 8.21 6.00
N ALA A 81 -24.86 7.04 5.81
CA ALA A 81 -23.42 6.90 5.99
C ALA A 81 -22.68 7.65 4.89
N ARG A 82 -21.60 8.37 5.26
CA ARG A 82 -20.67 8.92 4.27
C ARG A 82 -19.80 7.78 3.74
N ARG A 83 -19.80 7.59 2.43
CA ARG A 83 -19.05 6.54 1.75
C ARG A 83 -17.81 7.14 1.10
N VAL A 84 -16.68 6.44 1.20
CA VAL A 84 -15.42 6.81 0.54
C VAL A 84 -14.72 5.57 0.02
N SER A 85 -14.00 5.71 -1.11
CA SER A 85 -13.11 4.66 -1.62
C SER A 85 -12.04 4.32 -0.56
N SER A 86 -11.64 3.05 -0.53
CA SER A 86 -10.64 2.54 0.42
C SER A 86 -9.77 1.46 -0.24
N PRO A 87 -8.53 1.21 0.24
CA PRO A 87 -7.79 0.02 -0.15
C PRO A 87 -8.46 -1.22 0.49
N PRO A 88 -8.11 -2.45 0.08
CA PRO A 88 -8.69 -3.67 0.63
C PRO A 88 -8.13 -3.93 2.04
N LEU A 89 -8.74 -3.31 3.04
CA LEU A 89 -8.30 -3.38 4.42
C LEU A 89 -8.47 -4.80 5.00
N THR A 90 -7.51 -5.18 5.82
CA THR A 90 -7.54 -6.42 6.63
C THR A 90 -7.60 -6.11 8.12
N HIS A 91 -7.31 -4.87 8.52
CA HIS A 91 -7.53 -4.34 9.87
C HIS A 91 -8.13 -2.93 9.78
N LEU A 92 -9.02 -2.61 10.71
CA LEU A 92 -9.68 -1.31 10.83
C LEU A 92 -9.78 -0.93 12.31
N SER A 93 -9.37 0.27 12.65
CA SER A 93 -9.47 0.81 14.00
C SER A 93 -9.85 2.29 13.98
N ILE A 94 -10.26 2.80 15.15
CA ILE A 94 -10.47 4.23 15.41
C ILE A 94 -9.51 4.62 16.52
N SER A 95 -8.88 5.80 16.42
CA SER A 95 -8.03 6.32 17.49
C SER A 95 -8.82 6.50 18.79
N ALA A 96 -8.14 6.43 19.95
CA ALA A 96 -8.80 6.49 21.25
C ALA A 96 -9.64 7.76 21.49
N ASP A 97 -9.25 8.86 20.85
CA ASP A 97 -9.96 10.15 20.89
C ASP A 97 -11.05 10.30 19.82
N GLY A 98 -11.27 9.28 18.99
CA GLY A 98 -12.29 9.26 17.94
C GLY A 98 -11.97 10.16 16.74
N ARG A 99 -10.78 10.77 16.64
CA ARG A 99 -10.46 11.72 15.57
C ARG A 99 -9.99 11.08 14.27
N TYR A 100 -9.42 9.88 14.35
CA TYR A 100 -8.81 9.19 13.21
C TYR A 100 -9.38 7.79 13.01
N VAL A 101 -9.53 7.43 11.75
CA VAL A 101 -9.84 6.08 11.30
C VAL A 101 -8.59 5.53 10.61
N ILE A 102 -8.12 4.37 11.04
CA ILE A 102 -6.86 3.79 10.60
C ILE A 102 -7.17 2.46 9.91
N GLY A 103 -6.81 2.37 8.64
CA GLY A 103 -6.91 1.15 7.84
C GLY A 103 -5.55 0.56 7.56
N LEU A 104 -5.38 -0.72 7.87
CA LEU A 104 -4.19 -1.49 7.51
C LEU A 104 -4.58 -2.62 6.55
N SER A 105 -3.72 -2.91 5.59
CA SER A 105 -3.88 -4.00 4.65
C SER A 105 -2.62 -4.83 4.57
N SER A 106 -2.78 -6.14 4.66
CA SER A 106 -1.75 -7.12 4.33
C SER A 106 -1.82 -7.53 2.85
N ILE A 107 -2.82 -7.07 2.09
CA ILE A 107 -2.98 -7.40 0.67
C ILE A 107 -1.98 -6.57 -0.14
N LYS A 108 -1.17 -7.27 -0.96
CA LYS A 108 -0.15 -6.69 -1.86
C LYS A 108 -0.65 -6.57 -3.29
N VAL A 109 -1.37 -7.58 -3.79
CA VAL A 109 -1.77 -7.62 -5.22
C VAL A 109 -2.86 -6.61 -5.52
N GLY A 110 -2.64 -5.80 -6.56
CA GLY A 110 -3.55 -4.72 -6.93
C GLY A 110 -3.70 -3.60 -5.91
N ASN A 111 -3.03 -3.70 -4.76
CA ASN A 111 -3.20 -2.76 -3.67
C ASN A 111 -2.02 -1.78 -3.63
N VAL A 112 -2.29 -0.53 -4.00
CA VAL A 112 -1.30 0.55 -3.95
C VAL A 112 -1.07 1.10 -2.55
N ALA A 113 -1.94 0.80 -1.57
CA ALA A 113 -1.89 1.38 -0.23
C ALA A 113 -2.11 0.31 0.85
N GLN A 114 -1.05 0.03 1.61
CA GLN A 114 -1.13 -0.88 2.75
C GLN A 114 -1.55 -0.16 4.02
N LEU A 115 -1.33 1.15 4.10
CA LEU A 115 -1.73 2.01 5.20
C LEU A 115 -2.57 3.16 4.64
N ALA A 116 -3.69 3.47 5.27
CA ALA A 116 -4.43 4.70 5.05
C ALA A 116 -5.02 5.23 6.38
N VAL A 117 -5.05 6.55 6.52
CA VAL A 117 -5.57 7.27 7.68
C VAL A 117 -6.58 8.30 7.19
N TRP A 118 -7.79 8.24 7.74
CA TRP A 118 -8.84 9.22 7.51
C TRP A 118 -9.14 10.00 8.79
N SER A 119 -9.68 11.20 8.64
CA SER A 119 -10.35 11.90 9.74
C SER A 119 -11.69 11.24 10.05
N SER A 120 -12.27 11.54 11.22
CA SER A 120 -13.62 11.12 11.59
C SER A 120 -14.73 11.68 10.68
N SER A 121 -14.43 12.73 9.91
CA SER A 121 -15.33 13.26 8.88
C SER A 121 -15.18 12.56 7.52
N ALA A 122 -14.37 11.49 7.42
CA ALA A 122 -14.05 10.74 6.20
C ALA A 122 -13.18 11.49 5.18
N GLU A 123 -12.36 12.44 5.62
CA GLU A 123 -11.31 13.03 4.79
C GLU A 123 -10.07 12.12 4.80
N LEU A 124 -9.54 11.75 3.63
CA LEU A 124 -8.29 10.98 3.56
C LEU A 124 -7.11 11.91 3.89
N LEU A 125 -6.44 11.65 5.00
CA LEU A 125 -5.34 12.48 5.49
C LEU A 125 -3.99 12.01 4.96
N ALA A 126 -3.76 10.70 4.99
CA ALA A 126 -2.50 10.11 4.54
C ALA A 126 -2.70 8.66 4.10
N TRP A 127 -1.81 8.18 3.24
CA TRP A 127 -1.71 6.77 2.90
C TRP A 127 -0.28 6.41 2.49
N ARG A 128 0.10 5.13 2.61
CA ARG A 128 1.44 4.64 2.29
C ARG A 128 1.36 3.27 1.62
N THR A 129 2.21 3.09 0.61
CA THR A 129 2.64 1.76 0.17
C THR A 129 3.60 1.19 1.20
N ILE A 130 3.38 -0.04 1.65
CA ILE A 130 4.30 -0.78 2.52
C ILE A 130 4.78 -2.02 1.76
N THR A 131 6.08 -2.14 1.60
CA THR A 131 6.77 -3.27 0.97
C THR A 131 7.97 -3.67 1.81
N SER A 132 8.42 -4.92 1.68
CA SER A 132 9.60 -5.43 2.39
C SER A 132 10.92 -4.87 1.86
N ARG A 133 10.93 -4.42 0.59
CA ARG A 133 12.14 -3.91 -0.06
C ARG A 133 11.88 -2.61 -0.79
N LEU A 134 12.82 -1.70 -0.66
CA LEU A 134 12.88 -0.42 -1.35
C LEU A 134 14.15 -0.38 -2.19
N TYR A 135 14.33 0.68 -2.99
CA TYR A 135 15.64 1.05 -3.50
C TYR A 135 16.17 2.23 -2.67
N CYS A 136 17.29 2.03 -1.99
CA CYS A 136 17.93 3.04 -1.17
C CYS A 136 19.08 3.67 -1.95
N LEU A 137 19.00 4.98 -2.18
CA LEU A 137 19.98 5.73 -2.94
C LEU A 137 20.49 6.90 -2.11
N ASP A 138 21.76 7.25 -2.26
CA ASP A 138 22.20 8.61 -1.96
C ASP A 138 21.90 9.57 -3.13
N GLN A 139 22.18 10.86 -2.93
CA GLN A 139 21.95 11.88 -3.96
C GLN A 139 22.78 11.64 -5.24
N ALA A 140 24.03 11.20 -5.12
CA ALA A 140 24.92 11.00 -6.25
C ALA A 140 24.54 9.75 -7.06
N GLU A 141 24.03 8.71 -6.40
CA GLU A 141 23.44 7.52 -7.02
C GLU A 141 22.17 7.88 -7.79
N MET A 142 21.26 8.65 -7.19
CA MET A 142 20.05 9.13 -7.87
C MET A 142 20.38 9.96 -9.12
N GLU A 143 21.35 10.87 -9.04
CA GLU A 143 21.83 11.66 -10.18
C GLU A 143 22.41 10.80 -11.30
N ARG A 144 23.23 9.80 -10.95
CA ARG A 144 23.79 8.85 -11.93
C ARG A 144 22.71 8.03 -12.62
N LEU A 145 21.72 7.54 -11.87
CA LEU A 145 20.60 6.77 -12.44
C LEU A 145 19.75 7.63 -13.37
N ARG A 146 19.43 8.88 -12.99
CA ARG A 146 18.69 9.82 -13.85
C ARG A 146 19.43 10.14 -15.14
N ALA A 147 20.73 10.43 -15.05
CA ALA A 147 21.54 10.71 -16.23
C ALA A 147 21.63 9.51 -17.18
N HIS A 148 21.60 8.29 -16.65
CA HIS A 148 21.66 7.06 -17.46
C HIS A 148 20.32 6.66 -18.07
N SER A 149 19.20 6.96 -17.40
CA SER A 149 17.86 6.50 -17.77
C SER A 149 16.81 7.63 -17.77
N PRO A 150 17.04 8.76 -18.48
CA PRO A 150 16.17 9.94 -18.40
C PRO A 150 14.72 9.67 -18.85
N ASP A 151 14.53 8.78 -19.84
CA ASP A 151 13.21 8.40 -20.33
C ASP A 151 12.40 7.59 -19.30
N ASP A 152 13.07 6.70 -18.55
CA ASP A 152 12.42 5.93 -17.49
C ASP A 152 11.96 6.83 -16.34
N PHE A 153 12.80 7.79 -15.93
CA PHE A 153 12.43 8.77 -14.90
C PHE A 153 11.32 9.72 -15.35
N SER A 154 11.33 10.12 -16.63
CA SER A 154 10.22 10.86 -17.24
C SER A 154 8.91 10.05 -17.23
N THR A 155 9.01 8.73 -17.39
CA THR A 155 7.87 7.81 -17.33
C THR A 155 7.35 7.67 -15.88
N LEU A 156 8.24 7.55 -14.89
CA LEU A 156 7.88 7.55 -13.47
C LEU A 156 7.20 8.86 -13.05
N LEU A 157 7.72 10.00 -13.50
CA LEU A 157 7.15 11.31 -13.25
C LEU A 157 5.71 11.40 -13.79
N ARG A 158 5.51 11.00 -15.06
CA ARG A 158 4.18 11.00 -15.68
C ARG A 158 3.21 10.08 -14.94
N TRP A 159 3.66 8.90 -14.53
CA TRP A 159 2.85 7.96 -13.78
C TRP A 159 2.45 8.53 -12.41
N ARG A 160 3.38 9.16 -11.68
CA ARG A 160 3.09 9.85 -10.42
C ARG A 160 2.01 10.91 -10.62
N ASP A 161 2.19 11.77 -11.62
CA ASP A 161 1.28 12.90 -11.85
C ASP A 161 -0.12 12.44 -12.27
N GLN A 162 -0.22 11.31 -12.99
CA GLN A 162 -1.50 10.73 -13.41
C GLN A 162 -2.19 9.94 -12.29
N SER A 163 -1.43 9.21 -11.48
CA SER A 163 -2.00 8.29 -10.48
C SER A 163 -2.14 8.91 -9.09
N GLY A 164 -1.39 9.98 -8.81
CA GLY A 164 -1.20 10.50 -7.45
C GLY A 164 -0.39 9.58 -6.53
N VAL A 165 0.12 8.45 -7.04
CA VAL A 165 0.88 7.49 -6.24
C VAL A 165 2.33 7.97 -6.09
N PRO A 166 2.84 8.14 -4.86
CA PRO A 166 4.22 8.54 -4.65
C PRO A 166 5.22 7.51 -5.19
N VAL A 167 6.29 7.99 -5.82
CA VAL A 167 7.38 7.14 -6.35
C VAL A 167 8.41 6.82 -5.26
N GLY A 168 8.58 7.72 -4.30
CA GLY A 168 9.59 7.63 -3.25
C GLY A 168 9.60 8.85 -2.34
N TRP A 169 10.45 8.84 -1.33
CA TRP A 169 10.63 9.93 -0.37
C TRP A 169 12.10 10.10 0.03
N ARG A 170 12.40 11.22 0.69
CA ARG A 170 13.69 11.50 1.33
C ARG A 170 13.59 11.37 2.84
N GLU A 171 14.66 10.91 3.45
CA GLU A 171 14.87 10.92 4.90
C GLU A 171 16.35 11.16 5.16
N GLY A 172 16.68 12.37 5.63
CA GLY A 172 18.07 12.80 5.76
C GLY A 172 18.79 12.84 4.40
N ASP A 173 19.92 12.14 4.30
CA ASP A 173 20.75 12.02 3.09
C ASP A 173 20.31 10.86 2.18
N ARG A 174 19.31 10.08 2.59
CA ARG A 174 18.82 8.92 1.84
C ARG A 174 17.56 9.24 1.05
N ILE A 175 17.49 8.63 -0.13
CA ILE A 175 16.34 8.59 -1.02
C ILE A 175 15.84 7.16 -1.06
N TYR A 176 14.55 6.98 -0.78
CA TYR A 176 13.88 5.68 -0.85
C TYR A 176 12.91 5.69 -2.02
N LEU A 177 13.16 4.86 -3.03
CA LEU A 177 12.20 4.61 -4.11
C LEU A 177 11.36 3.37 -3.77
N GLN A 178 10.05 3.48 -3.92
CA GLN A 178 9.12 2.39 -3.67
C GLN A 178 9.30 1.29 -4.73
N ARG A 179 9.39 0.04 -4.31
CA ARG A 179 9.31 -1.07 -5.26
C ARG A 179 7.85 -1.39 -5.57
N SER A 180 7.29 -0.75 -6.59
CA SER A 180 5.88 -0.96 -6.96
C SER A 180 5.74 -1.87 -8.19
N PRO A 181 4.88 -2.90 -8.15
CA PRO A 181 4.53 -3.67 -9.34
C PRO A 181 3.66 -2.86 -10.33
N PHE A 182 3.15 -1.70 -9.90
CA PHE A 182 2.34 -0.80 -10.73
C PHE A 182 3.14 0.29 -11.41
N TRP A 183 4.46 0.31 -11.21
CA TRP A 183 5.31 1.16 -12.01
C TRP A 183 5.09 0.87 -13.49
N PRO A 184 5.15 1.91 -14.34
CA PRO A 184 5.12 1.71 -15.78
C PRO A 184 6.30 0.80 -16.18
N SER A 185 6.23 0.21 -17.37
CA SER A 185 7.28 -0.67 -17.89
C SER A 185 8.62 0.07 -17.96
N LEU A 186 9.42 -0.05 -16.90
CA LEU A 186 10.79 0.45 -16.86
C LEU A 186 11.69 -0.48 -17.67
N THR A 187 12.71 0.10 -18.29
CA THR A 187 13.72 -0.70 -19.01
C THR A 187 14.37 -1.74 -18.10
N ASP A 188 14.79 -2.88 -18.67
CA ASP A 188 15.53 -3.90 -17.92
C ASP A 188 16.85 -3.33 -17.36
N SER A 189 17.45 -2.35 -18.06
CA SER A 189 18.65 -1.64 -17.62
C SER A 189 18.42 -0.92 -16.30
N LEU A 190 17.41 -0.05 -16.20
CA LEU A 190 17.13 0.67 -14.95
C LEU A 190 16.72 -0.29 -13.83
N ARG A 191 15.88 -1.29 -14.12
CA ARG A 191 15.48 -2.29 -13.11
C ARG A 191 16.66 -3.07 -12.55
N THR A 192 17.60 -3.46 -13.40
CA THR A 192 18.82 -4.16 -12.98
C THR A 192 19.65 -3.26 -12.06
N ARG A 193 19.89 -2.01 -12.46
CA ARG A 193 20.67 -1.06 -11.63
C ARG A 193 19.99 -0.77 -10.30
N LEU A 194 18.68 -0.49 -10.29
CA LEU A 194 17.93 -0.30 -9.04
C LEU A 194 18.03 -1.52 -8.12
N SER A 195 18.05 -2.74 -8.67
CA SER A 195 18.16 -3.96 -7.87
C SER A 195 19.49 -4.07 -7.11
N GLU A 196 20.56 -3.44 -7.59
CA GLU A 196 21.86 -3.36 -6.90
C GLU A 196 21.77 -2.48 -5.63
N HIS A 197 20.77 -1.60 -5.56
CA HIS A 197 20.49 -0.70 -4.45
C HIS A 197 19.29 -1.15 -3.60
N ALA A 198 18.87 -2.42 -3.72
CA ALA A 198 17.75 -2.94 -2.94
C ALA A 198 18.09 -3.00 -1.44
N CYS A 199 17.21 -2.48 -0.60
CA CYS A 199 17.39 -2.42 0.84
C CYS A 199 16.11 -2.83 1.60
N PRO A 200 16.21 -3.24 2.88
CA PRO A 200 15.05 -3.42 3.73
C PRO A 200 14.26 -2.12 3.93
N ASN A 201 12.98 -2.24 4.27
CA ASN A 201 12.17 -1.10 4.68
C ASN A 201 12.71 -0.51 6.01
N PRO A 202 12.96 0.80 6.10
CA PRO A 202 13.54 1.41 7.30
C PRO A 202 12.61 1.35 8.52
N ALA A 203 11.29 1.18 8.33
CA ALA A 203 10.34 1.13 9.44
C ALA A 203 10.51 -0.14 10.29
N SER A 204 10.84 -1.28 9.68
CA SER A 204 11.13 -2.53 10.40
C SER A 204 11.74 -3.59 9.49
N ALA A 205 12.72 -4.32 10.06
CA ALA A 205 13.31 -5.50 9.43
C ALA A 205 12.39 -6.73 9.43
N ALA A 206 11.32 -6.73 10.22
CA ALA A 206 10.32 -7.81 10.27
C ALA A 206 9.31 -7.75 9.11
N ILE A 207 9.29 -6.63 8.36
CA ILE A 207 8.43 -6.49 7.18
C ILE A 207 8.86 -7.50 6.12
N SER A 208 7.94 -8.36 5.73
CA SER A 208 8.18 -9.47 4.80
C SER A 208 7.06 -9.62 3.79
N GLU A 209 7.38 -10.05 2.58
CA GLU A 209 6.39 -10.29 1.53
C GLU A 209 6.36 -11.76 1.14
N SER A 210 5.17 -12.31 0.92
CA SER A 210 5.06 -13.60 0.26
C SER A 210 5.36 -13.44 -1.24
N VAL A 211 5.78 -14.54 -1.88
CA VAL A 211 5.91 -14.61 -3.35
C VAL A 211 4.57 -14.37 -4.03
N THR A 212 3.50 -14.78 -3.35
CA THR A 212 2.12 -14.57 -3.76
C THR A 212 1.78 -13.10 -3.49
N ASN A 213 0.84 -12.80 -2.60
CA ASN A 213 0.13 -11.52 -2.62
C ASN A 213 -0.08 -10.91 -1.24
N TRP A 214 0.77 -11.26 -0.27
CA TRP A 214 0.72 -10.73 1.08
C TRP A 214 1.98 -9.94 1.42
N VAL A 215 1.80 -8.88 2.18
CA VAL A 215 2.84 -8.17 2.91
C VAL A 215 2.50 -8.26 4.39
N ASN A 216 3.39 -8.86 5.15
CA ASN A 216 3.27 -9.07 6.58
C ASN A 216 4.13 -8.00 7.26
N TRP A 217 3.50 -6.96 7.78
CA TRP A 217 4.20 -5.77 8.27
C TRP A 217 3.69 -5.23 9.61
N TYR A 218 2.59 -5.79 10.13
CA TYR A 218 2.06 -5.52 11.46
C TYR A 218 1.68 -6.82 12.17
N ALA A 219 1.49 -6.78 13.49
CA ALA A 219 0.97 -7.90 14.26
C ALA A 219 -0.52 -8.09 13.96
N ASP A 220 -0.88 -9.14 13.22
CA ASP A 220 -2.26 -9.35 12.72
C ASP A 220 -3.32 -9.39 13.84
N ASP A 221 -2.99 -9.97 15.00
CA ASP A 221 -3.91 -10.15 16.11
C ASP A 221 -4.11 -8.88 16.96
N ASP A 222 -3.06 -8.07 17.11
CA ASP A 222 -3.06 -6.88 17.97
C ASP A 222 -2.05 -5.82 17.48
N PRO A 223 -2.35 -5.10 16.38
CA PRO A 223 -1.43 -4.12 15.82
C PRO A 223 -1.29 -2.85 16.67
N GLN A 224 -2.21 -2.58 17.60
CA GLN A 224 -2.23 -1.37 18.44
C GLN A 224 -1.92 -0.05 17.68
N PRO A 225 -2.60 0.24 16.56
CA PRO A 225 -2.33 1.45 15.79
C PRO A 225 -2.72 2.70 16.57
N SER A 226 -1.83 3.69 16.58
CA SER A 226 -2.03 5.00 17.21
C SER A 226 -1.42 6.10 16.35
N VAL A 227 -2.18 7.17 16.12
CA VAL A 227 -1.66 8.35 15.40
C VAL A 227 -0.86 9.21 16.37
N LEU A 228 0.36 9.55 15.99
CA LEU A 228 1.20 10.52 16.68
C LEU A 228 0.95 11.90 16.07
N GLU A 229 0.86 12.91 16.93
CA GLU A 229 0.56 14.27 16.53
C GLU A 229 1.65 15.26 16.91
N ARG A 230 1.69 16.37 16.16
CA ARG A 230 2.41 17.59 16.51
C ARG A 230 1.50 18.76 16.19
N ASP A 231 1.30 19.64 17.17
CA ASP A 231 0.44 20.83 17.03
C ASP A 231 -0.98 20.51 16.54
N GLY A 232 -1.52 19.37 17.00
CA GLY A 232 -2.86 18.88 16.63
C GLY A 232 -2.98 18.31 15.21
N GLN A 233 -1.86 18.17 14.49
CA GLN A 233 -1.80 17.54 13.17
C GLN A 233 -1.16 16.16 13.26
N PRO A 234 -1.67 15.16 12.51
CA PRO A 234 -1.03 13.85 12.43
C PRO A 234 0.36 13.98 11.80
N ILE A 235 1.36 13.30 12.35
CA ILE A 235 2.73 13.26 11.80
C ILE A 235 3.22 11.86 11.52
N ALA A 236 2.79 10.87 12.29
CA ALA A 236 3.22 9.49 12.14
C ALA A 236 2.13 8.53 12.63
N LEU A 237 2.21 7.28 12.18
CA LEU A 237 1.49 6.17 12.76
C LEU A 237 2.45 5.30 13.56
N ARG A 238 2.08 5.00 14.79
CA ARG A 238 2.79 4.06 15.65
C ARG A 238 1.97 2.79 15.84
N LEU A 239 2.56 1.62 15.61
CA LEU A 239 1.90 0.32 15.70
C LEU A 239 2.91 -0.80 16.04
N ARG A 240 2.43 -2.00 16.34
CA ARG A 240 3.26 -3.21 16.47
C ARG A 240 3.50 -3.85 15.12
N ASP A 241 4.77 -4.08 14.79
CA ASP A 241 5.15 -4.87 13.63
C ASP A 241 4.86 -6.37 13.84
N ARG A 242 5.17 -7.20 12.84
CA ARG A 242 4.94 -8.65 12.92
C ARG A 242 5.69 -9.36 14.05
N SER A 243 6.82 -8.80 14.49
CA SER A 243 7.61 -9.33 15.61
C SER A 243 7.07 -8.87 16.98
N GLY A 244 6.10 -7.96 16.98
CA GLY A 244 5.54 -7.35 18.18
C GLY A 244 6.27 -6.08 18.63
N GLU A 245 7.31 -5.66 17.91
CA GLU A 245 8.05 -4.43 18.20
C GLU A 245 7.24 -3.20 17.80
N MET A 246 7.31 -2.14 18.60
CA MET A 246 6.67 -0.86 18.27
C MET A 246 7.49 -0.15 17.20
N ILE A 247 6.84 0.15 16.08
CA ILE A 247 7.44 0.87 14.95
C ILE A 247 6.67 2.17 14.70
N GLU A 248 7.36 3.13 14.06
CA GLU A 248 6.78 4.40 13.66
C GLU A 248 6.93 4.58 12.15
N ILE A 249 5.85 5.01 11.51
CA ILE A 249 5.80 5.28 10.07
C ILE A 249 5.36 6.73 9.90
N ASP A 250 6.24 7.56 9.35
CA ASP A 250 5.90 8.94 8.99
C ASP A 250 4.66 8.97 8.08
N LEU A 251 3.70 9.84 8.34
CA LEU A 251 2.52 9.98 7.47
C LEU A 251 2.77 10.96 6.32
N PHE A 252 3.72 11.89 6.50
CA PHE A 252 4.01 12.97 5.57
C PHE A 252 5.52 13.10 5.36
N PRO A 253 6.17 12.02 4.84
CA PRO A 253 7.59 12.10 4.55
C PRO A 253 7.84 13.15 3.47
N GLN A 254 9.09 13.55 3.31
CA GLN A 254 9.48 14.44 2.21
C GLN A 254 9.38 13.70 0.87
N TRP A 255 8.18 13.66 0.29
CA TRP A 255 7.91 13.00 -0.99
C TRP A 255 8.76 13.58 -2.11
N LEU A 256 9.21 12.72 -3.04
CA LEU A 256 9.98 13.15 -4.20
C LEU A 256 9.12 14.01 -5.14
N THR A 257 9.64 15.19 -5.44
CA THR A 257 9.03 16.23 -6.28
C THR A 257 9.33 16.01 -7.75
N ALA A 258 8.76 16.85 -8.64
CA ALA A 258 9.13 16.81 -10.06
C ALA A 258 10.63 17.08 -10.26
N ALA A 259 11.21 17.99 -9.49
CA ALA A 259 12.64 18.31 -9.55
C ALA A 259 13.53 17.14 -9.14
N ASP A 260 13.07 16.27 -8.24
CA ASP A 260 13.80 15.07 -7.86
C ASP A 260 13.82 14.02 -8.98
N LEU A 261 12.81 14.01 -9.86
CA LEU A 261 12.66 13.02 -10.93
C LEU A 261 13.12 13.53 -12.31
N GLN A 262 13.31 14.83 -12.49
CA GLN A 262 13.86 15.46 -13.71
C GLN A 262 15.39 15.53 -13.68
#